data_AF-A0A7Y2NEA9-F1
#
_entry.id   AF-A0A7Y2NEA9-F1
#
_cell.length_a   1.000
_cell.length_b   1.000
_cell.length_c   1.000
_cell.angle_alpha   90.00
_cell.angle_beta   90.00
_cell.angle_gamma   90.00
#
_symmetry.space_group_name_H-M   'P 1'
#
loop_
_entity.id
_entity.type
_entity.pdbx_description
1 polymer ?
#
loop_
_entity_poly.entity_id
_entity_poly.type
_entity_poly.pdbx_seq_one_letter_code
_entity_poly.pdbx_strand_id
1 'polypeptide(L)' 'MTDSTADVEPAYRCEACGNKTRFDVFETVRRRRFAHFDLGGVSVTEEEEILGHSVEKIVCRWCDRSDAIEEFRPGDVP' A
#
# COMPACT_ATOMS: atom_id res chain seq x y z
N MET A 1 -18.25 -18.05 1.08
CA MET A 1 -18.12 -17.24 -0.15
C MET A 1 -17.10 -16.16 0.16
N THR A 2 -15.82 -16.45 -0.06
CA THR A 2 -14.75 -15.45 0.02
C THR A 2 -14.48 -15.03 -1.42
N ASP A 3 -15.09 -13.92 -1.83
CA ASP A 3 -14.63 -13.19 -3.00
C ASP A 3 -13.39 -12.41 -2.57
N SER A 4 -12.27 -13.13 -2.41
CA SER A 4 -10.97 -12.52 -2.22
C SER A 4 -10.42 -12.21 -3.60
N THR A 5 -10.92 -11.13 -4.20
CA THR A 5 -10.02 -10.29 -4.98
C THR A 5 -8.97 -9.84 -3.98
N ALA A 6 -7.83 -10.53 -3.95
CA ALA A 6 -6.70 -10.01 -3.19
C ALA A 6 -6.47 -8.60 -3.74
N ASP A 7 -6.49 -7.58 -2.89
CA ASP A 7 -6.01 -6.25 -3.25
C ASP A 7 -4.56 -6.42 -3.68
N VAL A 8 -4.34 -6.55 -4.99
CA VAL A 8 -3.00 -6.70 -5.55
C VAL A 8 -2.38 -5.32 -5.41
N GLU A 9 -1.47 -5.20 -4.45
CA GLU A 9 -0.70 -3.98 -4.27
C GLU A 9 -0.05 -3.57 -5.60
N PRO A 10 -0.15 -2.29 -5.99
CA PRO A 10 0.45 -1.79 -7.21
C PRO A 10 1.97 -2.05 -7.20
N ALA A 11 2.50 -2.43 -8.35
CA ALA A 11 3.94 -2.57 -8.53
C ALA A 11 4.52 -1.30 -9.16
N TYR A 12 5.76 -0.98 -8.79
CA TYR A 12 6.43 0.23 -9.24
C TYR A 12 7.71 -0.09 -9.99
N ARG A 13 8.00 0.71 -11.01
CA ARG A 13 9.27 0.71 -11.73
C ARG A 13 9.82 2.12 -11.79
N CYS A 14 11.11 2.28 -11.45
CA CYS A 14 11.81 3.53 -11.67
C CYS A 14 12.36 3.56 -13.09
N GLU A 15 11.84 4.43 -13.95
CA GLU A 15 12.33 4.59 -15.33
C GLU A 15 13.72 5.23 -15.39
N ALA A 16 14.17 5.91 -14.33
CA ALA A 16 15.49 6.52 -14.27
C ALA A 16 16.64 5.51 -14.05
N CYS A 17 16.43 4.46 -13.24
CA CYS A 17 17.49 3.51 -12.88
C CYS A 17 17.12 2.04 -12.98
N GLY A 18 15.88 1.73 -13.36
CA GLY A 18 15.38 0.37 -13.56
C GLY A 18 15.03 -0.40 -12.28
N ASN A 19 15.10 0.23 -11.10
CA ASN A 19 14.70 -0.40 -9.83
C ASN A 19 13.21 -0.78 -9.86
N LYS A 20 12.88 -1.95 -9.30
CA LYS A 20 11.52 -2.50 -9.23
C LYS A 20 11.13 -3.02 -7.85
N THR A 21 12.01 -2.91 -6.85
CA THR A 21 11.87 -3.70 -5.61
C THR A 21 12.00 -2.89 -4.32
N ARG A 22 12.44 -1.63 -4.38
CA ARG A 22 12.67 -0.80 -3.18
C ARG A 22 12.18 0.62 -3.37
N PHE A 23 11.06 0.95 -2.76
CA PHE A 23 10.47 2.29 -2.80
C PHE A 23 10.00 2.70 -1.41
N ASP A 24 10.06 3.99 -1.11
CA ASP A 24 9.19 4.57 -0.10
C ASP A 24 7.86 4.90 -0.74
N VAL A 25 6.77 4.53 -0.07
CA VAL A 25 5.41 4.89 -0.45
C VAL A 25 4.83 5.71 0.69
N PHE A 26 4.46 6.95 0.39
CA PHE A 26 3.76 7.84 1.29
C PHE A 26 2.29 7.78 0.91
N GLU A 27 1.43 7.40 1.84
CA GLU A 27 0.01 7.17 1.58
C GLU A 27 -0.85 7.60 2.76
N THR A 28 -2.08 8.00 2.45
CA THR A 28 -3.13 8.25 3.44
C THR A 28 -4.15 7.11 3.38
N VAL A 29 -4.36 6.45 4.52
CA VAL A 29 -5.33 5.36 4.68
C VAL A 29 -6.39 5.75 5.69
N ARG A 30 -7.63 5.85 5.24
CA ARG A 30 -8.80 6.04 6.10
C ARG A 30 -9.44 4.69 6.35
N ARG A 31 -9.52 4.28 7.61
CA ARG A 31 -10.06 2.97 8.01
C ARG A 31 -10.96 3.05 9.23
N ARG A 32 -11.88 2.10 9.33
CA ARG A 32 -12.65 1.79 10.54
C ARG A 32 -12.06 0.52 11.16
N ARG A 33 -11.89 0.53 12.48
CA ARG A 33 -11.45 -0.64 13.24
C ARG A 33 -12.40 -0.90 14.40
N PHE A 34 -12.80 -2.15 14.57
CA PHE A 34 -13.42 -2.63 15.79
C PHE A 34 -12.31 -3.09 16.73
N ALA A 35 -12.07 -2.31 17.79
CA ALA A 35 -11.03 -2.57 18.78
C ALA A 35 -11.66 -3.08 20.08
N HIS A 36 -11.21 -4.24 20.53
CA HIS A 36 -11.61 -4.84 21.80
C HIS A 36 -10.52 -4.58 22.83
N PHE A 37 -10.89 -3.89 23.91
CA PHE A 37 -10.02 -3.55 25.02
C PHE A 37 -10.25 -4.49 26.19
N ASP A 38 -9.17 -4.93 26.83
CA ASP A 38 -9.27 -5.55 28.15
C ASP A 38 -9.45 -4.50 29.25
N LEU A 39 -9.67 -4.96 30.49
CA LEU A 39 -9.82 -4.07 31.65
C LEU A 39 -8.53 -3.29 32.00
N GLY A 40 -7.37 -3.72 31.50
CA GLY A 40 -6.08 -3.05 31.65
C GLY A 40 -5.79 -2.01 30.56
N GLY A 41 -6.65 -1.90 29.54
CA GLY A 41 -6.50 -0.97 28.42
C GLY A 41 -5.66 -1.49 27.26
N VAL A 42 -5.28 -2.77 27.25
CA VAL A 42 -4.63 -3.39 26.08
C VAL A 42 -5.70 -3.70 25.03
N SER A 43 -5.45 -3.38 23.77
CA SER A 43 -6.42 -3.58 22.68
C SER A 43 -5.93 -4.54 21.60
N VAL A 44 -6.84 -5.35 21.10
CA VAL A 44 -6.68 -6.09 19.83
C VAL A 44 -7.68 -5.56 18.80
N THR A 45 -7.30 -5.57 17.52
CA THR A 45 -8.25 -5.26 16.43
C THR A 45 -8.94 -6.55 16.03
N GLU A 46 -10.26 -6.62 16.18
CA GLU A 46 -11.06 -7.80 15.82
C GLU A 46 -11.57 -7.72 14.38
N GLU A 47 -11.91 -6.50 13.92
CA GLU A 47 -12.31 -6.25 12.54
C GLU A 47 -11.67 -4.94 12.03
N GLU A 48 -11.27 -4.92 10.76
CA GLU A 48 -10.74 -3.74 10.07
C GLU A 48 -11.36 -3.61 8.69
N GLU A 49 -11.74 -2.39 8.33
CA GLU A 49 -12.27 -2.04 7.02
C GLU A 49 -11.57 -0.79 6.51
N ILE A 50 -10.98 -0.88 5.32
CA ILE A 50 -10.42 0.28 4.61
C ILE A 50 -11.55 1.03 3.92
N LEU A 51 -11.75 2.28 4.31
CA LEU A 51 -12.80 3.16 3.77
C LEU A 51 -12.28 4.08 2.65
N GLY A 52 -10.96 4.19 2.53
CA GLY A 52 -10.29 4.98 1.50
C GLY A 52 -8.78 4.84 1.61
N HIS A 53 -8.12 4.82 0.45
CA HIS A 53 -6.69 4.71 0.30
C HIS A 53 -6.24 5.66 -0.81
N SER A 54 -5.16 6.40 -0.58
CA SER A 54 -4.59 7.29 -1.58
C SER A 54 -3.07 7.36 -1.43
N VAL A 55 -2.34 7.07 -2.50
CA VAL A 55 -0.89 7.24 -2.58
C VAL A 55 -0.57 8.70 -2.88
N GLU A 56 0.29 9.30 -2.06
CA GLU A 56 0.67 10.72 -2.12
C GLU A 56 2.01 10.92 -2.85
N LYS A 57 2.97 10.03 -2.61
CA LYS A 57 4.32 10.12 -3.16
C LYS A 57 5.01 8.76 -3.15
N ILE A 58 5.79 8.50 -4.19
CA ILE A 58 6.67 7.32 -4.24
C ILE A 58 8.11 7.78 -4.49
N VAL A 59 9.08 7.23 -3.76
CA VAL A 59 10.51 7.56 -3.90
C VAL A 59 11.31 6.29 -4.16
N CYS A 60 12.09 6.27 -5.24
CA CYS A 60 13.03 5.19 -5.51
C CYS A 60 14.17 5.20 -4.48
N ARG A 61 14.29 4.15 -3.67
CA ARG A 61 15.36 4.04 -2.66
C ARG A 61 16.76 3.82 -3.23
N TRP A 62 16.89 3.65 -4.55
CA TRP A 62 18.18 3.47 -5.20
C TRP A 62 18.79 4.78 -5.70
N CYS A 63 17.97 5.69 -6.22
CA CYS A 63 18.43 6.94 -6.83
C CYS A 63 17.75 8.20 -6.28
N ASP A 64 16.89 8.05 -5.26
CA ASP A 64 16.15 9.11 -4.57
C ASP A 64 15.22 9.97 -5.44
N ARG A 65 14.90 9.49 -6.65
CA ARG A 65 13.96 10.15 -7.57
C ARG A 65 12.52 9.76 -7.26
N SER A 66 11.62 10.73 -7.39
CA SER A 66 10.16 10.55 -7.26
C SER A 66 9.37 10.95 -8.51
N ASP A 67 10.04 11.51 -9.51
CA ASP A 67 9.47 12.04 -10.75
C ASP A 67 9.60 11.07 -11.94
N ALA A 68 10.20 9.90 -11.73
CA ALA A 68 10.46 8.89 -12.75
C ALA A 68 9.93 7.51 -12.32
N ILE A 69 8.77 7.48 -11.64
CA ILE A 69 8.13 6.25 -11.18
C ILE A 69 6.93 5.94 -12.06
N GLU A 70 6.90 4.74 -12.61
CA GLU A 70 5.77 4.16 -13.32
C GLU A 70 5.08 3.12 -12.42
N GLU A 71 3.77 3.27 -12.24
CA GLU A 71 2.91 2.28 -11.59
C GLU A 71 2.36 1.31 -12.63
N PHE A 72 2.34 0.02 -12.30
CA PHE A 72 1.68 -1.00 -13.10
C PHE A 72 1.02 -2.05 -12.21
N ARG A 73 -0.05 -2.68 -12.70
CA ARG A 73 -0.64 -3.83 -12.03
C ARG A 73 0.03 -5.12 -12.49
N PRO A 74 0.57 -5.93 -11.56
CA PRO A 74 1.01 -7.27 -11.89
C PRO A 74 -0.15 -8.09 -12.48
N GLY A 75 0.00 -8.58 -13.70
CA GLY A 75 -1.04 -9.39 -14.37
C GLY A 75 -1.75 -8.69 -15.53
N ASP A 76 -1.54 -7.39 -15.72
CA ASP A 76 -1.95 -6.69 -16.95
C ASP A 76 -1.02 -7.12 -18.10
N VAL A 77 -1.41 -8.17 -18.82
CA VAL A 77 -0.89 -8.52 -20.15
C VAL A 77 -1.92 -8.02 -21.17
N PRO A 78 -1.53 -7.35 -22.27
CA PRO A 78 -2.47 -6.96 -23.33
C PRO A 78 -3.14 -8.16 -24.00
#